data_AF-A0A386H4A2-F1
#
_entry.id   AF-A0A386H4A2-F1
#
_cell.length_a   1.000
_cell.length_b   1.000
_cell.length_c   1.000
_cell.angle_alpha   90.00
_cell.angle_beta   90.00
_cell.angle_gamma   90.00
#
_symmetry.space_group_name_H-M   'P 1'
#
loop_
_entity.id
_entity.type
_entity.pdbx_description
1 polymer ?
#
loop_
_entity_poly.entity_id
_entity_poly.type
_entity_poly.pdbx_seq_one_letter_code
_entity_poly.pdbx_strand_id
1 'polypeptide(L)'
;MDSVILGELYMSFIIKKSNRSFLKFWILIYLVIIIIFGIVYWKIANKSSGQFFVFQSDISLNTKINVFEKKLKLNVYNKQLREIIKELIVSEEYKRPIVKLNDIVNKRSNVFAMDRSIGQLWSNYYYSVFIQKGITHVKLDGFSETVLNNSKMYKVKISLYSPKKKEDIDKYKLYKYSYLDKFEKVKVINIFIKDYLIVDRIFSPEFTFYPLDFYFCSIMENSVSFLDDSPYILKDVANGTFKYPLWNFIYFSIVTITTLGYGDILPNSMLVRGLVMIETVTGVVIIGIIVSFLSRIIYKE
;
A
#
# COMPACT_ATOMS: atom_id res chain seq x y z
N MET A 1 55.11 -43.89 -21.01
CA MET A 1 55.09 -42.44 -20.73
C MET A 1 53.68 -41.88 -20.92
N ASP A 2 52.98 -42.27 -21.99
CA ASP A 2 51.62 -41.78 -22.30
C ASP A 2 50.51 -42.24 -21.33
N SER A 3 50.60 -43.43 -20.73
CA SER A 3 49.60 -43.92 -19.79
C SER A 3 49.59 -43.20 -18.43
N VAL A 4 50.75 -42.72 -17.98
CA VAL A 4 50.90 -41.94 -16.74
C VAL A 4 50.32 -40.54 -16.92
N ILE A 5 50.65 -39.89 -18.04
CA ILE A 5 50.15 -38.56 -18.41
C ILE A 5 48.62 -38.59 -18.57
N LEU A 6 48.07 -39.63 -19.20
CA LEU A 6 46.63 -39.81 -19.35
C LEU A 6 45.92 -40.02 -17.99
N GLY A 7 46.55 -40.76 -17.07
CA GLY A 7 46.07 -40.95 -15.71
C GLY A 7 46.03 -39.64 -14.91
N GLU A 8 47.08 -38.81 -15.01
CA GLU A 8 47.14 -37.50 -14.35
C GLU A 8 46.10 -36.51 -14.91
N LEU A 9 45.91 -36.48 -16.24
CA LEU A 9 44.87 -35.69 -16.90
C LEU A 9 43.46 -36.11 -16.47
N TYR A 10 43.21 -37.42 -16.39
CA TYR A 10 41.91 -37.95 -15.97
C TYR A 10 41.61 -37.65 -14.50
N MET A 11 42.60 -37.79 -13.62
CA MET A 11 42.48 -37.43 -12.20
C MET A 11 42.28 -35.92 -12.00
N SER A 12 43.00 -35.08 -12.74
CA SER A 12 42.80 -33.63 -12.76
C SER A 12 41.38 -33.25 -13.19
N PHE A 13 40.86 -33.89 -14.24
CA PHE A 13 39.50 -33.69 -14.73
C PHE A 13 38.43 -34.09 -13.70
N ILE A 14 38.59 -35.23 -13.03
CA ILE A 14 37.68 -35.70 -11.97
C ILE A 14 37.67 -34.71 -10.78
N ILE A 15 38.84 -34.26 -10.34
CA ILE A 15 38.97 -33.30 -9.23
C ILE A 15 38.30 -31.96 -9.61
N LYS A 16 38.51 -31.47 -10.84
CA LYS A 16 37.89 -30.23 -11.33
C LYS A 16 36.36 -30.34 -11.41
N LYS A 17 35.84 -31.46 -11.91
CA LYS A 17 34.39 -31.74 -11.96
C LYS A 17 33.78 -31.83 -10.56
N SER A 18 34.47 -32.48 -9.63
CA SER A 18 34.06 -32.58 -8.22
C SER A 18 34.01 -31.21 -7.55
N ASN A 19 35.06 -30.40 -7.66
CA ASN A 19 35.10 -29.04 -7.09
C ASN A 19 33.98 -28.14 -7.63
N ARG A 20 33.65 -28.22 -8.93
CA ARG A 20 32.50 -27.49 -9.50
C ARG A 20 31.16 -27.93 -8.92
N SER A 21 31.00 -29.22 -8.60
CA SER A 21 29.80 -29.74 -7.93
C SER A 21 29.68 -29.20 -6.50
N PHE A 22 30.78 -29.26 -5.73
CA PHE A 22 30.83 -28.70 -4.37
C PHE A 22 30.57 -27.20 -4.34
N LEU A 23 31.12 -26.43 -5.28
CA LEU A 23 30.86 -25.00 -5.39
C LEU A 23 29.36 -24.72 -5.56
N LYS A 24 28.70 -25.42 -6.51
CA LYS A 24 27.25 -25.28 -6.74
C LYS A 24 26.45 -25.66 -5.49
N PHE A 25 26.85 -26.73 -4.80
CA PHE A 25 26.21 -27.16 -3.56
C PHE A 25 26.27 -26.08 -2.48
N TRP A 26 27.43 -25.49 -2.23
CA TRP A 26 27.58 -24.42 -1.23
C TRP A 26 26.87 -23.13 -1.62
N ILE A 27 26.84 -22.77 -2.90
CA ILE A 27 26.03 -21.63 -3.39
C ILE A 27 24.54 -21.91 -3.14
N LEU A 28 24.06 -23.12 -3.43
CA LEU A 28 22.67 -23.49 -3.17
C LEU A 28 22.35 -23.45 -1.68
N ILE A 29 23.24 -23.97 -0.82
CA ILE A 29 23.06 -23.92 0.64
C ILE A 29 22.97 -22.47 1.13
N TYR A 30 23.79 -21.56 0.59
CA TYR A 30 23.78 -20.15 0.93
C TYR A 30 22.43 -19.49 0.59
N LEU A 31 21.91 -19.75 -0.61
CA LEU A 31 20.58 -19.26 -1.04
C LEU A 31 19.44 -19.84 -0.20
N VAL A 32 19.53 -21.12 0.18
CA VAL A 32 18.54 -21.77 1.05
C VAL A 32 18.52 -21.14 2.44
N ILE A 33 19.69 -20.84 3.02
CA ILE A 33 19.82 -20.18 4.32
C ILE A 33 19.15 -18.81 4.29
N ILE A 34 19.38 -18.00 3.25
CA ILE A 34 18.72 -16.70 3.06
C ILE A 34 17.19 -16.83 3.12
N ILE A 35 16.64 -17.80 2.39
CA ILE A 35 15.18 -17.98 2.33
C ILE A 35 14.64 -18.45 3.69
N ILE A 36 15.33 -19.39 4.35
CA ILE A 36 14.92 -19.91 5.66
C ILE A 36 14.91 -18.79 6.70
N PHE A 37 16.02 -18.05 6.84
CA PHE A 37 16.12 -16.96 7.81
C PHE A 37 15.11 -15.85 7.51
N GLY A 38 14.95 -15.46 6.24
CA GLY A 38 13.93 -14.49 5.86
C GLY A 38 12.49 -14.92 6.21
N ILE A 39 12.15 -16.20 6.03
CA ILE A 39 10.84 -16.74 6.47
C ILE A 39 10.72 -16.74 8.00
N VAL A 40 11.78 -17.09 8.72
CA VAL A 40 11.81 -17.08 10.20
C VAL A 40 11.59 -15.66 10.73
N TYR A 41 12.33 -14.68 10.22
CA TYR A 41 12.17 -13.26 10.60
C TYR A 41 10.78 -12.75 10.27
N TRP A 42 10.24 -13.07 9.09
CA TRP A 42 8.87 -12.71 8.71
C TRP A 42 7.83 -13.28 9.68
N LYS A 43 7.95 -14.54 10.10
CA LYS A 43 7.06 -15.15 11.10
C LYS A 43 7.15 -14.43 12.44
N ILE A 44 8.37 -14.13 12.90
CA ILE A 44 8.59 -13.43 14.18
C ILE A 44 8.01 -12.02 14.13
N ALA A 45 8.26 -11.27 13.07
CA ALA A 45 7.75 -9.91 12.90
C ALA A 45 6.23 -9.88 12.92
N ASN A 46 5.57 -10.78 12.18
CA ASN A 46 4.11 -10.82 12.17
C ASN A 46 3.50 -11.30 13.50
N LYS A 47 4.15 -12.25 14.21
CA LYS A 47 3.69 -12.70 15.52
C LYS A 47 3.84 -11.62 16.60
N SER A 48 4.87 -10.78 16.50
CA SER A 48 5.16 -9.68 17.43
C SER A 48 4.57 -8.33 16.99
N SER A 49 3.77 -8.29 15.92
CA SER A 49 3.30 -7.03 15.29
C SER A 49 4.44 -6.03 14.99
N GLY A 50 5.65 -6.54 14.73
CA GLY A 50 6.84 -5.78 14.43
C GLY A 50 7.64 -5.31 15.65
N GLN A 51 7.18 -5.52 16.89
CA GLN A 51 7.84 -5.02 18.11
C GLN A 51 9.28 -5.52 18.30
N PHE A 52 9.60 -6.69 17.72
CA PHE A 52 10.95 -7.27 17.79
C PHE A 52 11.91 -6.72 16.74
N PHE A 53 11.46 -5.74 15.94
CA PHE A 53 12.26 -5.07 14.93
C PHE A 53 12.08 -3.55 15.05
N VAL A 54 13.12 -2.80 14.69
CA VAL A 54 13.01 -1.35 14.45
C VAL A 54 13.08 -1.16 12.94
N PHE A 55 12.14 -0.40 12.39
CA PHE A 55 12.08 -0.07 10.97
C PHE A 55 12.41 1.40 10.80
N GLN A 56 13.21 1.74 9.79
CA GLN A 56 13.34 3.13 9.37
C GLN A 56 11.95 3.72 9.03
N SER A 57 11.75 5.00 9.37
CA SER A 57 10.46 5.71 9.24
C SER A 57 9.84 5.53 7.85
N ASP A 58 10.63 5.70 6.80
CA ASP A 58 10.16 5.62 5.42
C ASP A 58 9.74 4.20 5.01
N ILE A 59 10.43 3.17 5.50
CA ILE A 59 10.07 1.77 5.24
C ILE A 59 8.77 1.41 5.97
N SER A 60 8.65 1.83 7.22
CA SER A 60 7.42 1.66 8.01
C SER A 60 6.24 2.33 7.31
N LEU A 61 6.42 3.58 6.86
CA LEU A 61 5.41 4.37 6.19
C LEU A 61 5.02 3.79 4.82
N ASN A 62 6.00 3.39 3.99
CA ASN A 62 5.74 2.73 2.72
C ASN A 62 5.00 1.40 2.90
N THR A 63 5.37 0.62 3.93
CA THR A 63 4.68 -0.63 4.25
C THR A 63 3.22 -0.35 4.61
N LYS A 64 2.97 0.66 5.45
CA LYS A 64 1.62 1.10 5.82
C LYS A 64 0.79 1.50 4.59
N ILE A 65 1.34 2.36 3.73
CA ILE A 65 0.69 2.79 2.48
C ILE A 65 0.34 1.57 1.60
N ASN A 66 1.29 0.67 1.38
CA ASN A 66 1.08 -0.49 0.51
C ASN A 66 -0.01 -1.44 1.06
N VAL A 67 -0.08 -1.61 2.40
CA VAL A 67 -1.15 -2.41 3.02
C VAL A 67 -2.50 -1.71 2.88
N PHE A 68 -2.55 -0.39 3.09
CA PHE A 68 -3.77 0.41 2.93
C PHE A 68 -4.33 0.27 1.50
N GLU A 69 -3.48 0.47 0.50
CA GLU A 69 -3.83 0.31 -0.92
C GLU A 69 -4.34 -1.10 -1.24
N LYS A 70 -3.65 -2.12 -0.72
CA LYS A 70 -4.02 -3.52 -0.92
C LYS A 70 -5.37 -3.87 -0.28
N LYS A 71 -5.63 -3.42 0.96
CA LYS A 71 -6.90 -3.68 1.66
C LYS A 71 -8.09 -3.05 0.91
N LEU A 72 -7.88 -1.91 0.27
CA LEU A 72 -8.91 -1.18 -0.50
C LEU A 72 -8.96 -1.52 -1.99
N LYS A 73 -8.07 -2.41 -2.47
CA LYS A 73 -7.95 -2.79 -3.89
C LYS A 73 -7.77 -1.57 -4.80
N LEU A 74 -6.97 -0.60 -4.36
CA LEU A 74 -6.63 0.60 -5.16
C LEU A 74 -5.59 0.23 -6.22
N ASN A 75 -5.63 0.87 -7.39
CA ASN A 75 -4.64 0.64 -8.46
C ASN A 75 -3.37 1.46 -8.17
N VAL A 76 -2.22 0.76 -8.12
CA VAL A 76 -1.08 1.07 -7.22
C VAL A 76 -0.01 2.03 -7.79
N TYR A 77 -0.22 2.68 -8.94
CA TYR A 77 0.86 3.44 -9.61
C TYR A 77 0.66 4.96 -9.68
N ASN A 78 -0.15 5.56 -8.80
CA ASN A 78 -0.32 7.01 -8.77
C ASN A 78 0.44 7.64 -7.61
N LYS A 79 1.51 8.37 -7.94
CA LYS A 79 2.34 9.11 -6.97
C LYS A 79 1.51 10.09 -6.13
N GLN A 80 0.56 10.80 -6.74
CA GLN A 80 -0.27 11.78 -6.02
C GLN A 80 -1.16 11.11 -4.96
N LEU A 81 -1.81 9.99 -5.29
CA LEU A 81 -2.62 9.26 -4.31
C LEU A 81 -1.75 8.72 -3.17
N ARG A 82 -0.54 8.22 -3.47
CA ARG A 82 0.39 7.75 -2.42
C ARG A 82 0.82 8.85 -1.47
N GLU A 83 1.10 10.06 -1.97
CA GLU A 83 1.41 11.21 -1.10
C GLU A 83 0.20 11.61 -0.23
N ILE A 84 -1.03 11.58 -0.75
CA ILE A 84 -2.22 11.87 0.06
C ILE A 84 -2.41 10.81 1.16
N ILE A 85 -2.22 9.52 0.85
CA ILE A 85 -2.31 8.45 1.86
C ILE A 85 -1.20 8.63 2.92
N LYS A 86 0.00 9.03 2.50
CA LYS A 86 1.11 9.37 3.40
C LYS A 86 0.72 10.50 4.35
N GLU A 87 0.17 11.59 3.84
CA GLU A 87 -0.33 12.72 4.63
C GLU A 87 -1.44 12.30 5.60
N LEU A 88 -2.37 11.44 5.19
CA LEU A 88 -3.41 10.89 6.08
C LEU A 88 -2.83 10.11 7.27
N ILE A 89 -1.74 9.36 7.06
CA ILE A 89 -1.07 8.62 8.13
C ILE A 89 -0.32 9.58 9.06
N VAL A 90 0.39 10.57 8.51
CA VAL A 90 1.22 11.52 9.27
C VAL A 90 0.37 12.54 10.05
N SER A 91 -0.76 12.97 9.50
CA SER A 91 -1.68 13.96 10.11
C SER A 91 -2.52 13.41 11.27
N GLU A 92 -2.29 12.14 11.66
CA GLU A 92 -3.00 11.47 12.75
C GLU A 92 -4.53 11.37 12.57
N GLU A 93 -5.04 11.52 11.35
CA GLU A 93 -6.48 11.38 11.04
C GLU A 93 -7.05 10.00 11.46
N TYR A 94 -6.19 9.00 11.63
CA TYR A 94 -6.54 7.68 12.16
C TYR A 94 -6.96 7.67 13.65
N LYS A 95 -6.62 8.72 14.42
CA LYS A 95 -7.05 8.90 15.82
C LYS A 95 -8.44 9.51 15.92
N ARG A 96 -8.99 10.04 14.83
CA ARG A 96 -10.30 10.70 14.78
C ARG A 96 -11.41 9.76 15.30
N PRO A 97 -12.35 10.27 16.12
CA PRO A 97 -13.51 9.49 16.54
C PRO A 97 -14.47 9.26 15.36
N ILE A 98 -14.60 8.00 14.94
CA ILE A 98 -15.48 7.57 13.85
C ILE A 98 -16.49 6.52 14.33
N VAL A 99 -17.71 6.58 13.79
CA VAL A 99 -18.79 5.63 14.09
C VAL A 99 -19.37 5.07 12.80
N LYS A 100 -19.52 3.75 12.75
CA LYS A 100 -20.21 3.05 11.66
C LYS A 100 -21.66 2.86 12.06
N LEU A 101 -22.56 3.49 11.31
CA LEU A 101 -23.99 3.35 11.50
C LEU A 101 -24.56 2.47 10.39
N ASN A 102 -25.22 1.39 10.80
CA ASN A 102 -25.86 0.46 9.90
C ASN A 102 -27.30 0.92 9.65
N ASP A 103 -27.61 1.20 8.39
CA ASP A 103 -28.97 1.32 7.92
C ASP A 103 -29.52 -0.11 7.72
N ILE A 104 -30.28 -0.56 8.71
CA ILE A 104 -30.89 -1.90 8.75
C ILE A 104 -31.84 -2.10 7.55
N VAL A 105 -32.48 -1.03 7.08
CA VAL A 105 -33.46 -1.07 6.00
C VAL A 105 -32.77 -1.22 4.65
N ASN A 106 -31.68 -0.50 4.41
CA ASN A 106 -30.97 -0.52 3.12
C ASN A 106 -29.76 -1.46 3.09
N LYS A 107 -29.46 -2.18 4.18
CA LYS A 107 -28.20 -2.95 4.37
C LYS A 107 -26.95 -2.16 3.98
N ARG A 108 -26.96 -0.84 4.23
CA ARG A 108 -25.83 0.05 3.96
C ARG A 108 -25.25 0.48 5.27
N SER A 109 -23.93 0.50 5.36
CA SER A 109 -23.23 1.02 6.52
C SER A 109 -22.52 2.30 6.11
N ASN A 110 -22.84 3.39 6.79
CA ASN A 110 -22.20 4.68 6.57
C ASN A 110 -21.24 4.94 7.73
N VAL A 111 -20.05 5.43 7.44
CA VAL A 111 -19.06 5.79 8.45
C VAL A 111 -19.09 7.29 8.64
N PHE A 112 -19.17 7.75 9.88
CA PHE A 112 -19.32 9.16 10.22
C PHE A 112 -18.19 9.65 11.12
N ALA A 113 -17.71 10.86 10.87
CA ALA A 113 -16.88 11.62 11.80
C ALA A 113 -17.76 12.26 12.88
N MET A 114 -17.38 12.09 14.14
CA MET A 114 -18.17 12.60 15.28
C MET A 114 -17.78 14.02 15.70
N ASP A 115 -16.57 14.46 15.35
CA ASP A 115 -15.96 15.69 15.82
C ASP A 115 -16.22 16.87 14.87
N ARG A 116 -15.71 16.78 13.63
CA ARG A 116 -15.70 17.83 12.62
C ARG A 116 -15.94 17.23 11.23
N SER A 117 -16.06 18.07 10.21
CA SER A 117 -16.06 17.58 8.83
C SER A 117 -14.79 16.80 8.50
N ILE A 118 -14.86 15.88 7.54
CA ILE A 118 -13.73 15.04 7.16
C ILE A 118 -12.57 15.88 6.59
N GLY A 119 -12.87 17.06 6.04
CA GLY A 119 -11.86 18.05 5.65
C GLY A 119 -11.17 17.75 4.31
N GLN A 120 -10.25 18.64 3.96
CA GLN A 120 -9.63 18.68 2.63
C GLN A 120 -8.79 17.42 2.31
N LEU A 121 -8.08 16.85 3.29
CA LEU A 121 -7.24 15.65 3.07
C LEU A 121 -8.08 14.46 2.59
N TRP A 122 -9.19 14.17 3.27
CA TRP A 122 -10.11 13.10 2.88
C TRP A 122 -10.85 13.42 1.58
N SER A 123 -11.17 14.70 1.35
CA SER A 123 -11.74 15.15 0.09
C SER A 123 -10.82 14.86 -1.10
N ASN A 124 -9.54 15.27 -0.99
CA ASN A 124 -8.50 15.04 -2.00
C ASN A 124 -8.24 13.54 -2.22
N TYR A 125 -8.30 12.74 -1.16
CA TYR A 125 -8.20 11.28 -1.24
C TYR A 125 -9.32 10.70 -2.11
N TYR A 126 -10.58 11.02 -1.81
CA TYR A 126 -11.72 10.50 -2.58
C TYR A 126 -11.72 10.99 -4.02
N TYR A 127 -11.38 12.27 -4.25
CA TYR A 127 -11.19 12.82 -5.59
C TYR A 127 -10.16 12.01 -6.38
N SER A 128 -8.99 11.76 -5.79
CA SER A 128 -7.91 11.02 -6.43
C SER A 128 -8.31 9.57 -6.74
N VAL A 129 -9.04 8.91 -5.84
CA VAL A 129 -9.59 7.56 -6.08
C VAL A 129 -10.60 7.55 -7.23
N PHE A 130 -11.44 8.58 -7.35
CA PHE A 130 -12.46 8.66 -8.40
C PHE A 130 -11.89 9.02 -9.78
N ILE A 131 -10.93 9.94 -9.84
CA ILE A 131 -10.21 10.25 -11.08
C ILE A 131 -9.53 9.01 -11.66
N GLN A 132 -8.94 8.15 -10.81
CA GLN A 132 -8.34 6.89 -11.25
C GLN A 132 -9.36 5.92 -11.87
N LYS A 133 -10.62 6.01 -11.46
CA LYS A 133 -11.73 5.24 -12.03
C LYS A 133 -12.32 5.89 -13.29
N GLY A 134 -11.72 6.96 -13.78
CA GLY A 134 -12.16 7.71 -14.97
C GLY A 134 -13.34 8.65 -14.72
N ILE A 135 -13.77 8.80 -13.46
CA ILE A 135 -14.86 9.69 -13.08
C ILE A 135 -14.34 11.12 -13.16
N THR A 136 -15.07 11.99 -13.83
CA THR A 136 -14.66 13.39 -14.04
C THR A 136 -15.74 14.39 -13.69
N HIS A 137 -17.01 13.97 -13.65
CA HIS A 137 -18.12 14.88 -13.40
C HIS A 137 -19.10 14.32 -12.38
N VAL A 138 -19.84 15.23 -11.76
CA VAL A 138 -20.95 14.94 -10.84
C VAL A 138 -22.23 15.63 -11.28
N LYS A 139 -23.36 15.04 -10.93
CA LYS A 139 -24.68 15.65 -11.01
C LYS A 139 -25.30 15.63 -9.63
N LEU A 140 -25.85 16.76 -9.20
CA LEU A 140 -26.68 16.84 -8.01
C LEU A 140 -28.06 16.24 -8.32
N ASP A 141 -28.42 15.14 -7.66
CA ASP A 141 -29.72 14.48 -7.84
C ASP A 141 -30.77 15.01 -6.87
N GLY A 142 -30.35 15.55 -5.73
CA GLY A 142 -31.24 16.13 -4.74
C GLY A 142 -30.62 16.16 -3.35
N PHE A 143 -31.30 16.84 -2.44
CA PHE A 143 -30.93 16.95 -1.04
C PHE A 143 -32.16 16.73 -0.15
N SER A 144 -31.96 16.17 1.04
CA SER A 144 -33.01 15.97 2.03
C SER A 144 -32.47 16.22 3.43
N GLU A 145 -33.21 16.97 4.25
CA GLU A 145 -32.93 17.09 5.68
C GLU A 145 -33.12 15.73 6.37
N THR A 146 -32.26 15.43 7.34
CA THR A 146 -32.29 14.21 8.14
C THR A 146 -31.78 14.55 9.54
N VAL A 147 -32.47 14.05 10.56
CA VAL A 147 -32.01 14.19 11.95
C VAL A 147 -31.26 12.92 12.33
N LEU A 148 -30.03 13.06 12.81
CA LEU A 148 -29.22 11.97 13.32
C LEU A 148 -28.64 12.40 14.68
N ASN A 149 -28.86 11.59 15.73
CA ASN A 149 -28.41 11.90 17.09
C ASN A 149 -28.75 13.35 17.53
N ASN A 150 -30.00 13.76 17.34
CA ASN A 150 -30.52 15.10 17.68
C ASN A 150 -29.82 16.28 16.97
N SER A 151 -28.98 16.00 15.98
CA SER A 151 -28.33 17.00 15.14
C SER A 151 -28.96 17.00 13.76
N LYS A 152 -29.29 18.19 13.25
CA LYS A 152 -29.73 18.36 11.86
C LYS A 152 -28.57 18.09 10.91
N MET A 153 -28.84 17.28 9.90
CA MET A 153 -27.90 16.94 8.84
C MET A 153 -28.62 16.97 7.51
N TYR A 154 -27.86 17.15 6.44
CA TYR A 154 -28.39 17.17 5.09
C TYR A 154 -27.77 16.03 4.30
N LYS A 155 -28.62 15.16 3.78
CA LYS A 155 -28.22 14.07 2.89
C LYS A 155 -28.24 14.61 1.47
N VAL A 156 -27.06 14.75 0.87
CA VAL A 156 -26.85 15.14 -0.51
C VAL A 156 -26.67 13.88 -1.35
N LYS A 157 -27.51 13.72 -2.37
CA LYS A 157 -27.43 12.62 -3.31
C LYS A 157 -26.79 13.12 -4.60
N ILE A 158 -25.66 12.51 -4.98
CA ILE A 158 -24.97 12.85 -6.21
C ILE A 158 -24.72 11.62 -7.07
N SER A 159 -24.81 11.82 -8.38
CA SER A 159 -24.46 10.82 -9.40
C SER A 159 -23.09 11.16 -9.99
N LEU A 160 -22.22 10.15 -10.06
CA LEU A 160 -20.85 10.23 -10.59
C LEU A 160 -20.85 9.77 -12.06
N TYR A 161 -20.15 10.51 -12.91
CA TYR A 161 -20.11 10.29 -14.35
C TYR A 161 -18.68 10.24 -14.91
N SER A 162 -18.51 9.37 -15.89
CA SER A 162 -17.33 9.28 -16.74
C SER A 162 -17.71 9.68 -18.17
N PRO A 163 -16.81 10.32 -18.94
CA PRO A 163 -17.08 10.62 -20.34
C PRO A 163 -16.93 9.32 -21.14
N LYS A 164 -17.85 9.05 -22.09
CA LYS A 164 -17.75 7.88 -22.97
C LYS A 164 -16.52 7.94 -23.87
N LYS A 165 -16.14 9.16 -24.28
CA LYS A 165 -14.92 9.47 -25.03
C LYS A 165 -14.21 10.62 -24.34
N LYS A 166 -12.96 10.41 -23.92
CA LYS A 166 -12.20 11.39 -23.13
C LYS A 166 -11.84 12.66 -23.91
N GLU A 167 -11.67 12.55 -25.23
CA GLU A 167 -11.28 13.67 -26.11
C GLU A 167 -12.42 14.69 -26.29
N ASP A 168 -13.68 14.26 -26.12
CA ASP A 168 -14.86 15.08 -26.41
C ASP A 168 -15.29 15.97 -25.24
N ILE A 169 -14.76 15.71 -24.04
CA ILE A 169 -15.22 16.32 -22.79
C ILE A 169 -14.01 16.82 -22.00
N ASP A 170 -13.91 18.14 -21.89
CA ASP A 170 -13.03 18.79 -20.93
C ASP A 170 -13.55 18.54 -19.51
N LYS A 171 -12.69 17.95 -18.67
CA LYS A 171 -13.00 17.58 -17.28
C LYS A 171 -13.19 18.76 -16.33
N TYR A 172 -12.82 19.98 -16.76
CA TYR A 172 -12.93 21.20 -15.97
C TYR A 172 -14.12 22.08 -16.37
N LYS A 173 -14.94 21.64 -17.33
CA LYS A 173 -16.08 22.41 -17.84
C LYS A 173 -17.42 21.95 -17.29
N LEU A 174 -18.36 22.89 -17.26
CA LEU A 174 -19.76 22.65 -16.92
C LEU A 174 -20.53 22.25 -18.18
N TYR A 175 -21.46 21.29 -18.05
CA TYR A 175 -22.30 20.87 -19.17
C TYR A 175 -23.78 20.82 -18.82
N LYS A 176 -24.62 21.16 -19.80
CA LYS A 176 -26.09 21.09 -19.72
C LYS A 176 -26.60 19.67 -19.95
N TYR A 177 -27.87 19.44 -19.65
CA TYR A 177 -28.53 18.14 -19.83
C TYR A 177 -28.41 17.56 -21.24
N SER A 178 -28.34 18.40 -22.28
CA SER A 178 -28.16 17.97 -23.67
C SER A 178 -26.90 17.14 -23.93
N TYR A 179 -25.93 17.17 -23.00
CA TYR A 179 -24.70 16.37 -23.08
C TYR A 179 -24.82 14.99 -22.44
N LEU A 180 -26.00 14.60 -21.93
CA LEU A 180 -26.22 13.32 -21.24
C LEU A 180 -25.70 12.11 -22.02
N ASP A 181 -25.90 12.08 -23.35
CA ASP A 181 -25.47 10.96 -24.18
C ASP A 181 -23.95 10.78 -24.26
N LYS A 182 -23.19 11.83 -23.96
CA LYS A 182 -21.71 11.81 -23.91
C LYS A 182 -21.16 11.29 -22.58
N PHE A 183 -22.01 11.19 -21.56
CA PHE A 183 -21.63 10.70 -20.24
C PHE A 183 -22.17 9.30 -19.98
N GLU A 184 -21.41 8.53 -19.20
CA GLU A 184 -21.83 7.26 -18.64
C GLU A 184 -21.96 7.41 -17.13
N LYS A 185 -23.11 7.02 -16.59
CA LYS A 185 -23.36 7.06 -15.14
C LYS A 185 -22.66 5.88 -14.48
N VAL A 186 -21.71 6.17 -13.59
CA VAL A 186 -20.89 5.14 -12.94
C VAL A 186 -21.53 4.68 -11.62
N LYS A 187 -21.87 5.62 -10.74
CA LYS A 187 -22.36 5.30 -9.39
C LYS A 187 -23.16 6.46 -8.81
N VAL A 188 -24.08 6.15 -7.88
CA VAL A 188 -24.73 7.14 -7.02
C VAL A 188 -24.16 7.04 -5.61
N ILE A 189 -23.84 8.17 -5.00
CA ILE A 189 -23.38 8.24 -3.61
C ILE A 189 -24.24 9.22 -2.81
N ASN A 190 -24.36 8.91 -1.51
CA ASN A 190 -25.03 9.77 -0.55
C ASN A 190 -23.96 10.34 0.37
N ILE A 191 -23.97 11.64 0.56
CA ILE A 191 -23.03 12.38 1.39
C ILE A 191 -23.84 13.10 2.45
N PHE A 192 -23.37 13.11 3.69
CA PHE A 192 -24.01 13.81 4.79
C PHE A 192 -23.17 15.02 5.14
N ILE A 193 -23.78 16.20 5.12
CA ILE A 193 -23.15 17.49 5.48
C ILE A 193 -23.93 18.13 6.62
N LYS A 194 -23.27 19.01 7.40
CA LYS A 194 -23.93 19.80 8.45
C LYS A 194 -24.48 21.13 7.92
N ASP A 195 -23.77 21.78 7.01
CA ASP A 195 -24.13 23.09 6.46
C ASP A 195 -24.68 22.97 5.03
N TYR A 196 -25.99 23.15 4.86
CA TYR A 196 -26.67 23.02 3.57
C TYR A 196 -26.33 24.16 2.60
N LEU A 197 -25.98 25.35 3.11
CA LEU A 197 -25.83 26.56 2.31
C LEU A 197 -24.71 26.44 1.27
N ILE A 198 -23.80 25.49 1.46
CA ILE A 198 -22.70 25.21 0.54
C ILE A 198 -23.24 24.65 -0.79
N VAL A 199 -24.25 23.77 -0.75
CA VAL A 199 -24.78 23.12 -1.95
C VAL A 199 -25.54 24.12 -2.82
N ASP A 200 -26.42 24.91 -2.21
CA ASP A 200 -27.22 25.91 -2.95
C ASP A 200 -26.35 26.99 -3.59
N ARG A 201 -25.21 27.33 -2.99
CA ARG A 201 -24.30 28.35 -3.51
C ARG A 201 -23.47 27.88 -4.69
N ILE A 202 -23.08 26.60 -4.73
CA ILE A 202 -22.15 26.12 -5.75
C ILE A 202 -22.89 25.58 -6.98
N PHE A 203 -24.03 24.90 -6.84
CA PHE A 203 -24.75 24.32 -7.98
C PHE A 203 -25.74 25.32 -8.61
N SER A 204 -25.60 25.58 -9.91
CA SER A 204 -26.52 26.45 -10.67
C SER A 204 -27.54 25.61 -11.46
N PRO A 205 -28.85 25.89 -11.38
CA PRO A 205 -29.86 25.10 -12.09
C PRO A 205 -29.68 25.06 -13.62
N GLU A 206 -28.88 25.96 -14.18
CA GLU A 206 -28.54 26.00 -15.62
C GLU A 206 -27.71 24.81 -16.10
N PHE A 207 -26.93 24.18 -15.22
CA PHE A 207 -25.99 23.11 -15.54
C PHE A 207 -26.38 21.80 -14.86
N THR A 208 -26.02 20.69 -15.52
CA THR A 208 -26.35 19.34 -15.06
C THR A 208 -25.10 18.57 -14.64
N PHE A 209 -24.01 18.71 -15.39
CA PHE A 209 -22.75 18.02 -15.14
C PHE A 209 -21.70 19.03 -14.70
N TYR A 210 -21.12 18.75 -13.54
CA TYR A 210 -20.19 19.61 -12.84
C TYR A 210 -18.84 18.93 -12.70
N PRO A 211 -17.72 19.65 -12.92
CA PRO A 211 -16.39 19.12 -12.69
C PRO A 211 -16.21 18.52 -11.28
N LEU A 212 -15.58 17.35 -11.21
CA LEU A 212 -15.36 16.62 -9.96
C LEU A 212 -14.36 17.35 -9.03
N ASP A 213 -13.38 18.05 -9.57
CA ASP A 213 -12.27 18.66 -8.83
C ASP A 213 -12.68 19.80 -7.90
N PHE A 214 -13.69 20.59 -8.25
CA PHE A 214 -14.19 21.66 -7.39
C PHE A 214 -15.45 21.24 -6.63
N TYR A 215 -16.49 20.81 -7.35
CA TYR A 215 -17.83 20.64 -6.79
C TYR A 215 -17.91 19.48 -5.82
N PHE A 216 -17.38 18.33 -6.22
CA PHE A 216 -17.34 17.17 -5.34
C PHE A 216 -16.37 17.38 -4.19
N CYS A 217 -15.19 17.99 -4.44
CA CYS A 217 -14.23 18.27 -3.39
C CYS A 217 -14.79 19.21 -2.32
N SER A 218 -15.52 20.26 -2.70
CA SER A 218 -16.16 21.20 -1.77
C SER A 218 -17.23 20.51 -0.91
N ILE A 219 -18.08 19.67 -1.51
CA ILE A 219 -19.06 18.86 -0.74
C ILE A 219 -18.34 17.92 0.23
N MET A 220 -17.31 17.20 -0.24
CA MET A 220 -16.62 16.21 0.57
C MET A 220 -15.80 16.83 1.69
N GLU A 221 -15.16 17.97 1.48
CA GLU A 221 -14.42 18.68 2.52
C GLU A 221 -15.33 19.05 3.72
N ASN A 222 -16.59 19.37 3.43
CA ASN A 222 -17.62 19.72 4.41
C ASN A 222 -18.50 18.53 4.83
N SER A 223 -18.22 17.34 4.30
CA SER A 223 -18.90 16.11 4.65
C SER A 223 -18.55 15.69 6.07
N VAL A 224 -19.51 15.09 6.76
CA VAL A 224 -19.31 14.37 8.03
C VAL A 224 -19.42 12.86 7.86
N SER A 225 -19.69 12.38 6.63
CA SER A 225 -19.67 10.97 6.26
C SER A 225 -18.52 10.62 5.32
N PHE A 226 -17.88 9.50 5.58
CA PHE A 226 -16.96 8.84 4.66
C PHE A 226 -17.74 7.99 3.65
N LEU A 227 -17.14 7.73 2.48
CA LEU A 227 -17.81 7.00 1.40
C LEU A 227 -17.64 5.48 1.49
N ASP A 228 -16.74 5.02 2.37
CA ASP A 228 -16.34 3.63 2.53
C ASP A 228 -15.62 3.41 3.89
N ASP A 229 -15.07 2.21 4.08
CA ASP A 229 -14.33 1.80 5.28
C ASP A 229 -12.88 2.29 5.32
N SER A 230 -12.46 3.20 4.41
CA SER A 230 -11.11 3.77 4.40
C SER A 230 -10.62 4.29 5.76
N PRO A 231 -11.39 5.05 6.57
CA PRO A 231 -10.89 5.54 7.86
C PRO A 231 -10.63 4.41 8.88
N TYR A 232 -11.40 3.30 8.84
CA TYR A 232 -11.12 2.12 9.68
C TYR A 232 -9.85 1.42 9.22
N ILE A 233 -9.67 1.28 7.91
CA ILE A 233 -8.46 0.68 7.33
C ILE A 233 -7.23 1.55 7.65
N LEU A 234 -7.37 2.87 7.62
CA LEU A 234 -6.32 3.80 8.02
C LEU A 234 -5.95 3.58 9.50
N LYS A 235 -6.95 3.44 10.38
CA LYS A 235 -6.75 3.13 11.80
C LYS A 235 -6.05 1.82 12.05
N ASP A 236 -6.47 0.75 11.37
CA ASP A 236 -5.80 -0.55 11.44
C ASP A 236 -4.33 -0.45 11.04
N VAL A 237 -4.08 0.16 9.89
CA VAL A 237 -2.74 0.29 9.30
C VAL A 237 -1.84 1.16 10.17
N ALA A 238 -2.34 2.29 10.66
CA ALA A 238 -1.59 3.19 11.52
C ALA A 238 -1.18 2.52 12.84
N ASN A 239 -2.10 1.75 13.44
CA ASN A 239 -1.90 1.02 14.69
C ASN A 239 -1.06 -0.26 14.54
N GLY A 240 -0.63 -0.62 13.34
CA GLY A 240 0.20 -1.80 13.12
C GLY A 240 -0.57 -3.12 13.08
N THR A 241 -1.91 -3.11 12.93
CA THR A 241 -2.72 -4.33 12.82
C THR A 241 -2.71 -4.88 11.38
N PHE A 242 -1.50 -5.11 10.85
CA PHE A 242 -1.29 -5.63 9.51
C PHE A 242 -0.18 -6.67 9.45
N LYS A 243 -0.20 -7.47 8.38
CA LYS A 243 0.89 -8.41 8.10
C LYS A 243 1.98 -7.70 7.29
N TYR A 244 3.20 -7.72 7.79
CA TYR A 244 4.37 -7.26 7.06
C TYR A 244 4.64 -8.15 5.84
N PRO A 245 5.14 -7.59 4.73
CA PRO A 245 5.46 -8.35 3.53
C PRO A 245 6.69 -9.24 3.74
N LEU A 246 6.66 -10.46 3.18
CA LEU A 246 7.77 -11.43 3.25
C LEU A 246 9.06 -10.88 2.64
N TRP A 247 8.95 -10.15 1.53
CA TRP A 247 10.09 -9.60 0.80
C TRP A 247 10.98 -8.69 1.64
N ASN A 248 10.43 -7.91 2.58
CA ASN A 248 11.23 -7.07 3.48
C ASN A 248 12.19 -7.91 4.34
N PHE A 249 11.77 -9.11 4.75
CA PHE A 249 12.58 -9.98 5.61
C PHE A 249 13.51 -10.91 4.84
N ILE A 250 13.17 -11.27 3.60
CA ILE A 250 14.12 -11.89 2.67
C ILE A 250 15.25 -10.90 2.38
N TYR A 251 14.92 -9.64 2.10
CA TYR A 251 15.90 -8.57 1.93
C TYR A 251 16.74 -8.35 3.20
N PHE A 252 16.11 -8.29 4.39
CA PHE A 252 16.84 -8.18 5.66
C PHE A 252 17.84 -9.34 5.85
N SER A 253 17.42 -10.57 5.55
CA SER A 253 18.30 -11.75 5.59
C SER A 253 19.47 -11.62 4.60
N ILE A 254 19.21 -11.22 3.35
CA ILE A 254 20.27 -10.96 2.35
C ILE A 254 21.28 -9.94 2.88
N VAL A 255 20.83 -8.77 3.33
CA VAL A 255 21.68 -7.68 3.81
C VAL A 255 22.46 -8.08 5.08
N THR A 256 21.88 -8.94 5.90
CA THR A 256 22.52 -9.48 7.11
C THR A 256 23.61 -10.50 6.76
N ILE A 257 23.29 -11.54 5.99
CA ILE A 257 24.22 -12.63 5.67
C ILE A 257 25.38 -12.16 4.76
N THR A 258 25.17 -11.09 4.00
CA THR A 258 26.20 -10.44 3.17
C THR A 258 27.03 -9.42 3.93
N THR A 259 26.74 -9.20 5.23
CA THR A 259 27.39 -8.20 6.09
C THR A 259 27.24 -6.75 5.63
N LEU A 260 26.31 -6.47 4.70
CA LEU A 260 26.05 -5.12 4.20
C LEU A 260 25.47 -4.21 5.29
N GLY A 261 24.46 -4.70 6.01
CA GLY A 261 23.91 -4.02 7.19
C GLY A 261 23.44 -2.57 6.99
N TYR A 262 22.60 -2.28 5.99
CA TYR A 262 22.10 -0.91 5.72
C TYR A 262 21.41 -0.22 6.91
N GLY A 263 20.95 -0.97 7.92
CA GLY A 263 20.37 -0.42 9.15
C GLY A 263 18.92 0.04 9.01
N ASP A 264 18.26 -0.34 7.92
CA ASP A 264 16.90 0.04 7.57
C ASP A 264 15.84 -0.86 8.23
N ILE A 265 16.23 -2.09 8.58
CA ILE A 265 15.56 -2.99 9.51
C ILE A 265 16.59 -3.45 10.56
N LEU A 266 16.28 -3.31 11.85
CA LEU A 266 17.19 -3.62 12.96
C LEU A 266 16.55 -4.57 13.98
N PRO A 267 17.31 -5.50 14.58
CA PRO A 267 16.79 -6.42 15.59
C PRO A 267 16.59 -5.73 16.95
N ASN A 268 15.37 -5.77 17.48
CA ASN A 268 14.98 -5.11 18.74
C ASN A 268 14.77 -6.07 19.93
N SER A 269 14.89 -7.38 19.73
CA SER A 269 14.75 -8.37 20.81
C SER A 269 15.96 -9.29 20.90
N MET A 270 16.21 -9.83 22.11
CA MET A 270 17.32 -10.76 22.34
C MET A 270 17.28 -11.97 21.41
N LEU A 271 16.07 -12.52 21.17
CA LEU A 271 15.86 -13.64 20.27
C LEU A 271 16.32 -13.30 18.84
N VAL A 272 15.85 -12.18 18.28
CA VAL A 272 16.19 -11.80 16.90
C VAL A 272 17.67 -11.45 16.80
N ARG A 273 18.26 -10.78 17.80
CA ARG A 273 19.70 -10.52 17.85
C ARG A 273 20.53 -11.80 17.81
N GLY A 274 20.13 -12.84 18.56
CA GLY A 274 20.79 -14.14 18.53
C GLY A 274 20.71 -14.82 17.16
N LEU A 275 19.55 -14.77 16.50
CA LEU A 275 19.39 -15.29 15.14
C LEU A 275 20.28 -14.56 14.12
N VAL A 276 20.34 -13.22 14.20
CA VAL A 276 21.21 -12.40 13.35
C VAL A 276 22.68 -12.75 13.54
N MET A 277 23.12 -12.97 14.79
CA MET A 277 24.50 -13.41 15.08
C MET A 277 24.80 -14.76 14.42
N ILE A 278 23.91 -15.74 14.56
CA ILE A 278 24.06 -17.08 13.97
C ILE A 278 24.12 -16.98 12.44
N GLU A 279 23.19 -16.23 11.83
CA GLU A 279 23.12 -16.04 10.39
C GLU A 279 24.40 -15.41 9.85
N THR A 280 24.88 -14.35 10.50
CA THR A 280 26.07 -13.60 10.06
C THR A 280 27.32 -14.48 10.12
N VAL A 281 27.55 -15.20 11.23
CA VAL A 281 28.70 -16.12 11.36
C VAL A 281 28.62 -17.24 10.32
N THR A 282 27.44 -17.83 10.14
CA THR A 282 27.22 -18.89 9.16
C THR A 282 27.49 -18.39 7.73
N GLY A 283 27.02 -17.17 7.40
CA GLY A 283 27.25 -16.52 6.12
C GLY A 283 28.72 -16.34 5.79
N VAL A 284 29.49 -15.77 6.71
CA VAL A 284 30.94 -15.54 6.54
C VAL A 284 31.69 -16.85 6.31
N VAL A 285 31.37 -17.90 7.08
CA VAL A 285 31.99 -19.23 6.91
C VAL A 285 31.70 -19.80 5.52
N ILE A 286 30.45 -19.76 5.06
CA ILE A 286 30.06 -20.31 3.75
C ILE A 286 30.70 -19.52 2.61
N ILE A 287 30.75 -18.19 2.69
CA ILE A 287 31.43 -17.35 1.69
C ILE A 287 32.91 -17.73 1.62
N GLY A 288 33.59 -17.90 2.76
CA GLY A 288 34.98 -18.36 2.80
C GLY A 288 35.18 -19.71 2.10
N ILE A 289 34.26 -20.66 2.32
CA ILE A 289 34.27 -21.97 1.63
C ILE A 289 34.08 -21.80 0.11
N ILE A 290 33.11 -20.99 -0.31
CA ILE A 290 32.83 -20.71 -1.73
C ILE A 290 34.07 -20.11 -2.41
N VAL A 291 34.71 -19.11 -1.78
CA VAL A 291 35.94 -18.47 -2.29
C VAL A 291 37.09 -19.48 -2.39
N SER A 292 37.24 -20.37 -1.40
CA SER A 292 38.25 -21.44 -1.43
C SER A 292 38.04 -22.44 -2.58
N PHE A 293 36.80 -22.85 -2.84
CA PHE A 293 36.52 -23.72 -3.99
C PHE A 293 36.66 -22.98 -5.33
N LEU A 294 36.28 -21.71 -5.38
CA LEU A 294 36.43 -20.87 -6.57
C LEU A 294 37.92 -20.69 -6.93
N SER A 295 38.77 -20.38 -5.95
CA SER A 295 40.21 -20.22 -6.17
C SER A 295 40.85 -21.52 -6.66
N ARG A 296 40.46 -22.68 -6.11
CA ARG A 296 40.92 -24.01 -6.58
C ARG A 296 40.48 -24.36 -8.01
N ILE A 297 39.44 -23.71 -8.54
CA ILE A 297 39.00 -23.91 -9.93
C ILE A 297 39.78 -23.00 -10.87
N ILE A 298 40.06 -21.75 -10.45
CA ILE A 298 40.74 -20.73 -11.26
C ILE A 298 42.25 -20.95 -11.30
N TYR A 299 42.92 -21.11 -10.15
CA TYR A 299 44.38 -21.20 -10.05
C TYR A 299 44.95 -22.61 -10.31
N LYS A 300 44.08 -23.58 -10.58
CA LYS A 300 44.46 -24.95 -10.96
C LYS A 300 44.22 -25.21 -12.45
N GLU A 301 44.05 -24.12 -13.22
CA GLU A 301 44.31 -24.05 -14.67
C GLU A 301 45.79 -23.74 -14.91
#